data_AF-A0A2D4KM67-F1
#
_entry.id   AF-A0A2D4KM67-F1
#
_cell.length_a   1.000
_cell.length_b   1.000
_cell.length_c   1.000
_cell.angle_alpha   90.00
_cell.angle_beta   90.00
_cell.angle_gamma   90.00
#
_symmetry.space_group_name_H-M   'P 1'
#
loop_
_entity.id
_entity.type
_entity.pdbx_description
1 polymer ?
#
loop_
_entity_poly.entity_id
_entity_poly.type
_entity_poly.pdbx_seq_one_letter_code
_entity_poly.pdbx_strand_id
1 'polypeptide(L)'
;KQKSSGLNICTGTGSKAWSFNINKIANQAVEEILKIAKSYDNLKLQLNKELIQKVTNGYNESLLYSPEEPRLFFSIREPISNRVFSSSRQRGFASKVCIRSRCWDACMVVDGGTSFEFNDGAIASILINTEDALRTVLLED
;
A
#
# COMPACT_ATOMS: atom_id res chain seq x y z
N LYS A 1 -12.51 -12.02 6.94
CA LYS A 1 -11.59 -11.69 8.06
C LYS A 1 -10.18 -11.99 7.59
N GLN A 2 -9.28 -11.02 7.60
CA GLN A 2 -7.86 -11.21 7.25
C GLN A 2 -7.05 -11.24 8.53
N LYS A 3 -6.08 -12.14 8.64
CA LYS A 3 -5.04 -12.07 9.69
C LYS A 3 -3.81 -11.42 9.08
N SER A 4 -3.30 -10.38 9.71
CA SER A 4 -2.21 -9.53 9.20
C SER A 4 -1.56 -8.82 10.38
N SER A 5 -0.36 -8.27 10.19
CA SER A 5 0.29 -7.42 11.21
C SER A 5 -0.29 -6.02 11.27
N GLY A 6 -0.97 -5.57 10.21
CA GLY A 6 -1.63 -4.28 10.20
C GLY A 6 -2.29 -3.92 8.88
N LEU A 7 -2.79 -2.70 8.80
CA LEU A 7 -3.38 -2.08 7.63
C LEU A 7 -2.89 -0.64 7.53
N ASN A 8 -2.39 -0.25 6.36
CA ASN A 8 -2.09 1.13 6.04
C ASN A 8 -3.15 1.66 5.07
N ILE A 9 -3.57 2.90 5.29
CA ILE A 9 -4.47 3.64 4.40
C ILE A 9 -3.86 5.02 4.21
N CYS A 10 -3.87 5.53 2.98
CA CYS A 10 -3.42 6.88 2.68
C CYS A 10 -4.29 7.53 1.60
N THR A 11 -4.25 8.87 1.55
CA THR A 11 -4.69 9.70 0.42
C THR A 11 -3.54 9.86 -0.60
N GLY A 12 -3.78 10.57 -1.70
CA GLY A 12 -2.76 10.82 -2.74
C GLY A 12 -1.52 11.53 -2.20
N THR A 13 -1.69 12.51 -1.29
CA THR A 13 -0.55 13.14 -0.60
C THR A 13 0.26 12.12 0.21
N GLY A 14 -0.43 11.25 0.96
CA GLY A 14 0.22 10.19 1.74
C GLY A 14 0.84 9.07 0.91
N SER A 15 0.53 8.98 -0.39
CA SER A 15 1.08 7.97 -1.29
C SER A 15 2.59 8.13 -1.51
N LYS A 16 3.15 9.32 -1.28
CA LYS A 16 4.58 9.62 -1.36
C LYS A 16 5.33 9.44 -0.03
N ALA A 17 4.61 9.17 1.07
CA ALA A 17 5.13 9.13 2.43
C ALA A 17 5.37 7.69 2.92
N TRP A 18 4.88 7.34 4.12
CA TRP A 18 5.02 6.02 4.71
C TRP A 18 4.46 4.91 3.81
N SER A 19 3.32 5.16 3.16
CA SER A 19 2.68 4.19 2.25
C SER A 19 3.60 3.80 1.09
N PHE A 20 4.34 4.73 0.50
CA PHE A 20 5.34 4.43 -0.52
C PHE A 20 6.41 3.49 0.02
N ASN A 21 7.00 3.83 1.17
CA ASN A 21 8.16 3.15 1.69
C ASN A 21 7.91 1.70 2.11
N ILE A 22 6.70 1.40 2.59
CA ILE A 22 6.30 0.04 2.97
C ILE A 22 5.82 -0.81 1.80
N ASN A 23 5.47 -0.18 0.65
CA ASN A 23 4.96 -0.88 -0.53
C ASN A 23 5.95 -0.95 -1.70
N LYS A 24 6.99 -0.11 -1.72
CA LYS A 24 8.01 -0.09 -2.79
C LYS A 24 8.76 -1.42 -2.88
N ILE A 25 9.18 -1.75 -4.08
CA ILE A 25 10.01 -2.93 -4.34
C ILE A 25 11.46 -2.50 -4.57
N ALA A 26 12.40 -3.34 -4.13
CA ALA A 26 13.82 -3.17 -4.38
C ALA A 26 14.24 -3.85 -5.68
N ASN A 27 15.31 -3.36 -6.32
CA ASN A 27 15.89 -3.95 -7.52
C ASN A 27 16.19 -5.45 -7.36
N GLN A 28 16.68 -5.86 -6.18
CA GLN A 28 16.98 -7.26 -5.89
C GLN A 28 15.74 -8.15 -6.05
N ALA A 29 14.60 -7.76 -5.45
CA ALA A 29 13.37 -8.54 -5.53
C ALA A 29 12.83 -8.61 -6.97
N VAL A 30 12.95 -7.52 -7.73
CA VAL A 30 12.59 -7.51 -9.17
C VAL A 30 13.48 -8.46 -9.96
N GLU A 31 14.79 -8.44 -9.73
CA GLU A 31 15.74 -9.33 -10.39
C GLU A 31 15.43 -10.80 -10.11
N GLU A 32 15.16 -11.15 -8.85
CA GLU A 32 14.80 -12.52 -8.43
C GLU A 32 13.50 -12.99 -9.11
N ILE A 33 12.46 -12.16 -9.13
CA ILE A 33 11.19 -12.48 -9.80
C ILE A 33 11.38 -12.69 -11.30
N LEU A 34 12.14 -11.80 -11.97
CA LEU A 34 12.36 -11.90 -13.42
C LEU A 34 13.23 -13.11 -13.80
N LYS A 35 14.18 -13.51 -12.94
CA LYS A 35 14.94 -14.76 -13.11
C LYS A 35 14.03 -15.99 -13.05
N ILE A 36 13.11 -16.02 -12.08
CA ILE A 36 12.13 -17.10 -11.95
C ILE A 36 11.19 -17.13 -13.17
N ALA A 37 10.68 -15.98 -13.61
CA ALA A 37 9.82 -15.93 -14.79
C ALA A 37 10.52 -16.49 -16.05
N LYS A 38 11.80 -16.15 -16.23
CA LYS A 38 12.63 -16.66 -17.32
C LYS A 38 12.94 -18.16 -17.22
N SER A 39 12.83 -18.79 -16.04
CA SER A 39 13.01 -20.24 -15.92
C SER A 39 11.76 -21.05 -16.28
N TYR A 40 10.57 -20.43 -16.21
CA TYR A 40 9.30 -21.10 -16.54
C TYR A 40 8.90 -20.98 -18.00
N ASP A 41 9.34 -19.91 -18.66
CA ASP A 41 9.04 -19.66 -20.06
C ASP A 41 10.30 -19.18 -20.79
N ASN A 42 10.39 -19.46 -22.09
CA ASN A 42 11.48 -19.00 -22.94
C ASN A 42 11.32 -17.50 -23.28
N LEU A 43 11.22 -16.68 -22.23
CA LEU A 43 11.22 -15.23 -22.34
C LEU A 43 12.55 -14.81 -22.96
N LYS A 44 12.49 -14.25 -24.17
CA LYS A 44 13.62 -13.58 -24.85
C LYS A 44 13.97 -12.24 -24.18
N LEU A 45 13.98 -12.23 -22.85
CA LEU A 45 14.26 -11.07 -22.02
C LEU A 45 15.76 -11.09 -21.66
N GLN A 46 16.47 -10.04 -22.07
CA GLN A 46 17.84 -9.80 -21.62
C GLN A 46 17.79 -9.17 -20.23
N LEU A 47 18.09 -9.97 -19.20
CA LEU A 47 18.17 -9.47 -17.83
C LEU A 47 19.43 -8.63 -17.68
N ASN A 48 19.26 -7.31 -17.67
CA ASN A 48 20.33 -6.35 -17.43
C ASN A 48 19.88 -5.33 -16.37
N LYS A 49 20.84 -4.58 -15.82
CA LYS A 49 20.58 -3.59 -14.75
C LYS A 49 19.56 -2.52 -15.16
N GLU A 50 19.57 -2.12 -16.42
CA GLU A 50 18.67 -1.09 -16.95
C GLU A 50 17.21 -1.55 -16.93
N LEU A 51 16.95 -2.78 -17.39
CA LEU A 51 15.61 -3.37 -17.37
C LEU A 51 15.09 -3.54 -15.93
N ILE A 52 15.95 -4.04 -15.04
CA ILE A 52 15.61 -4.19 -13.61
C ILE A 52 15.22 -2.82 -13.04
N GLN A 53 16.03 -1.78 -13.28
CA GLN A 53 15.74 -0.44 -12.80
C GLN A 53 14.44 0.13 -13.39
N LYS A 54 14.19 -0.06 -14.69
CA LYS A 54 12.96 0.39 -15.36
C LYS A 54 11.72 -0.28 -14.77
N VAL A 55 11.76 -1.59 -14.53
CA VAL A 55 10.64 -2.32 -13.92
C VAL A 55 10.43 -1.90 -12.47
N THR A 56 11.51 -1.76 -11.69
CA THR A 56 11.43 -1.26 -10.31
C THR A 56 10.81 0.13 -10.26
N ASN A 57 11.26 1.05 -11.10
CA ASN A 57 10.73 2.41 -11.17
C ASN A 57 9.26 2.40 -11.58
N GLY A 58 8.90 1.70 -12.65
CA GLY A 58 7.51 1.61 -13.11
C GLY A 58 6.57 1.02 -12.06
N TYR A 59 7.02 -0.01 -11.32
CA TYR A 59 6.25 -0.54 -10.19
C TYR A 59 6.11 0.48 -9.07
N ASN A 60 7.20 1.13 -8.66
CA ASN A 60 7.17 2.10 -7.55
C ASN A 60 6.35 3.34 -7.90
N GLU A 61 6.45 3.85 -9.12
CA GLU A 61 5.63 4.94 -9.66
C GLU A 61 4.15 4.57 -9.67
N SER A 62 3.79 3.31 -9.92
CA SER A 62 2.39 2.84 -9.86
C SER A 62 1.76 2.90 -8.47
N LEU A 63 2.57 3.05 -7.40
CA LEU A 63 2.09 3.27 -6.04
C LEU A 63 1.69 4.73 -5.79
N LEU A 64 2.13 5.64 -6.66
CA LEU A 64 1.83 7.06 -6.57
C LEU A 64 0.54 7.37 -7.32
N TYR A 65 -0.25 8.27 -6.75
CA TYR A 65 -1.46 8.77 -7.38
C TYR A 65 -1.71 10.23 -6.97
N SER A 66 -2.56 10.93 -7.71
CA SER A 66 -2.71 12.36 -7.51
C SER A 66 -3.33 12.68 -6.14
N PRO A 67 -2.84 13.70 -5.42
CA PRO A 67 -3.49 14.25 -4.23
C PRO A 67 -4.96 14.63 -4.45
N GLU A 68 -5.32 15.00 -5.68
CA GLU A 68 -6.67 15.44 -6.06
C GLU A 68 -7.66 14.28 -6.28
N GLU A 69 -7.18 13.04 -6.31
CA GLU A 69 -8.06 11.89 -6.52
C GLU A 69 -8.80 11.52 -5.23
N PRO A 70 -10.15 11.54 -5.19
CA PRO A 70 -10.93 11.26 -3.99
C PRO A 70 -11.07 9.75 -3.74
N ARG A 71 -9.94 9.05 -3.67
CA ARG A 71 -9.86 7.61 -3.36
C ARG A 71 -8.78 7.33 -2.33
N LEU A 72 -9.02 6.30 -1.53
CA LEU A 72 -8.10 5.80 -0.52
C LEU A 72 -7.31 4.64 -1.12
N PHE A 73 -5.99 4.70 -0.98
CA PHE A 73 -5.14 3.53 -1.20
C PHE A 73 -4.99 2.78 0.12
N PHE A 74 -5.32 1.49 0.12
CA PHE A 74 -5.10 0.61 1.26
C PHE A 74 -4.03 -0.44 0.94
N SER A 75 -3.25 -0.83 1.95
CA SER A 75 -2.30 -1.94 1.89
C SER A 75 -2.29 -2.75 3.20
N ILE A 76 -2.49 -4.05 3.08
CA ILE A 76 -2.50 -5.02 4.18
C ILE A 76 -1.05 -5.45 4.44
N ARG A 77 -0.61 -5.35 5.70
CA ARG A 77 0.77 -5.69 6.10
C ARG A 77 0.88 -7.15 6.50
N GLU A 78 1.82 -7.85 5.88
CA GLU A 78 2.18 -9.25 6.19
C GLU A 78 0.94 -10.16 6.34
N PRO A 79 0.09 -10.25 5.31
CA PRO A 79 -1.11 -11.07 5.37
C PRO A 79 -0.74 -12.55 5.55
N ILE A 80 -1.33 -13.19 6.56
CA ILE A 80 -1.23 -14.63 6.76
C ILE A 80 -2.26 -15.30 5.85
N SER A 81 -1.77 -16.14 4.94
CA SER A 81 -2.58 -16.99 4.08
C SER A 81 -2.44 -18.46 4.48
N ASN A 82 -3.55 -19.12 4.82
CA ASN A 82 -3.63 -20.53 5.18
C ASN A 82 -5.05 -21.07 4.90
N ARG A 83 -5.37 -22.28 5.37
CA ARG A 83 -6.71 -22.90 5.17
C ARG A 83 -7.87 -22.08 5.74
N VAL A 84 -7.62 -21.25 6.75
CA VAL A 84 -8.64 -20.46 7.47
C VAL A 84 -8.68 -19.01 7.00
N PHE A 85 -7.53 -18.43 6.67
CA PHE A 85 -7.39 -17.06 6.21
C PHE A 85 -6.89 -17.05 4.78
N SER A 86 -7.67 -16.52 3.85
CA SER A 86 -7.21 -16.28 2.47
C SER A 86 -7.32 -14.79 2.15
N SER A 87 -6.31 -14.27 1.46
CA SER A 87 -6.28 -12.90 0.95
C SER A 87 -6.24 -12.94 -0.57
N SER A 88 -7.24 -12.36 -1.22
CA SER A 88 -7.22 -12.21 -2.68
C SER A 88 -6.50 -10.94 -3.13
N ARG A 89 -6.38 -9.93 -2.25
CA ARG A 89 -5.84 -8.62 -2.59
C ARG A 89 -5.14 -7.98 -1.39
N GLN A 90 -3.82 -7.81 -1.52
CA GLN A 90 -3.00 -7.21 -0.46
C GLN A 90 -3.04 -5.69 -0.48
N ARG A 91 -3.42 -5.06 -1.60
CA ARG A 91 -3.51 -3.61 -1.75
C ARG A 91 -4.50 -3.22 -2.83
N GLY A 92 -5.01 -2.00 -2.78
CA GLY A 92 -5.86 -1.46 -3.82
C GLY A 92 -6.46 -0.12 -3.46
N PHE A 93 -7.35 0.35 -4.32
CA PHE A 93 -8.10 1.58 -4.10
C PHE A 93 -9.52 1.28 -3.62
N ALA A 94 -10.03 2.15 -2.76
CA ALA A 94 -11.41 2.12 -2.27
C ALA A 94 -11.92 3.54 -2.03
N SER A 95 -13.23 3.75 -2.11
CA SER A 95 -13.88 5.00 -1.69
C SER A 95 -14.16 5.04 -0.18
N LYS A 96 -14.27 3.86 0.45
CA LYS A 96 -14.49 3.69 1.89
C LYS A 96 -13.80 2.43 2.38
N VAL A 97 -13.16 2.51 3.54
CA VAL A 97 -12.55 1.37 4.22
C VAL A 97 -13.18 1.21 5.60
N CYS A 98 -13.82 0.06 5.83
CA CYS A 98 -14.41 -0.30 7.13
C CYS A 98 -13.58 -1.39 7.79
N ILE A 99 -13.15 -1.16 9.02
CA ILE A 99 -12.28 -2.06 9.76
C ILE A 99 -12.96 -2.41 11.07
N ARG A 100 -12.92 -3.70 11.44
CA ARG A 100 -13.20 -4.17 12.78
C ARG A 100 -11.98 -4.88 13.31
N SER A 101 -11.37 -4.31 14.35
CA SER A 101 -10.19 -4.89 14.97
C SER A 101 -10.50 -6.22 15.63
N ARG A 102 -9.52 -7.12 15.54
CA ARG A 102 -9.48 -8.43 16.21
C ARG A 102 -8.18 -8.60 17.01
N CYS A 103 -7.48 -7.51 17.27
CA CYS A 103 -6.18 -7.48 17.94
C CYS A 103 -6.37 -7.16 19.43
N TRP A 104 -5.54 -7.70 20.32
CA TRP A 104 -5.66 -7.42 21.75
C TRP A 104 -4.96 -6.13 22.18
N ASP A 105 -3.84 -5.81 21.53
CA ASP A 105 -3.02 -4.62 21.78
C ASP A 105 -2.66 -4.00 20.42
N ALA A 106 -3.61 -3.27 19.86
CA ALA A 106 -3.47 -2.60 18.58
C ALA A 106 -3.66 -1.11 18.72
N CYS A 107 -3.03 -0.38 17.80
CA CYS A 107 -3.08 1.06 17.75
C CYS A 107 -3.46 1.53 16.35
N MET A 108 -4.32 2.54 16.28
CA MET A 108 -4.54 3.34 15.08
C MET A 108 -3.74 4.62 15.19
N VAL A 109 -2.86 4.87 14.22
CA VAL A 109 -2.05 6.10 14.15
C VAL A 109 -2.47 6.93 12.95
N VAL A 110 -2.76 8.21 13.19
CA VAL A 110 -3.16 9.18 12.17
C VAL A 110 -2.01 10.15 11.92
N ASP A 111 -1.58 10.24 10.66
CA ASP A 111 -0.49 11.09 10.15
C ASP A 111 0.83 11.03 10.93
N GLY A 112 1.06 9.94 11.68
CA GLY A 112 2.24 9.77 12.53
C GLY A 112 2.24 10.63 13.80
N GLY A 113 1.22 11.44 14.02
CA GLY A 113 1.15 12.38 15.16
C GLY A 113 0.26 11.90 16.30
N THR A 114 -0.94 11.41 16.00
CA THR A 114 -1.92 11.00 17.03
C THR A 114 -2.17 9.50 16.99
N SER A 115 -2.19 8.87 18.16
CA SER A 115 -2.47 7.45 18.34
C SER A 115 -3.73 7.22 19.16
N PHE A 116 -4.46 6.15 18.83
CA PHE A 116 -5.64 5.69 19.53
C PHE A 116 -5.53 4.19 19.78
N GLU A 117 -6.00 3.71 20.92
CA GLU A 117 -6.20 2.27 21.13
C GLU A 117 -7.22 1.75 20.12
N PHE A 118 -6.93 0.59 19.53
CA PHE A 118 -7.76 -0.03 18.49
C PHE A 118 -7.86 -1.55 18.69
N ASN A 119 -8.20 -1.95 19.92
CA ASN A 119 -8.26 -3.34 20.38
C ASN A 119 -9.52 -4.09 19.88
N ASP A 120 -9.67 -5.37 20.23
CA ASP A 120 -10.70 -6.26 19.67
C ASP A 120 -12.09 -5.66 19.83
N GLY A 121 -12.85 -5.68 18.74
CA GLY A 121 -14.18 -5.09 18.70
C GLY A 121 -14.20 -3.62 18.29
N ALA A 122 -13.08 -2.88 18.34
CA ALA A 122 -13.02 -1.51 17.84
C ALA A 122 -13.36 -1.46 16.33
N ILE A 123 -14.09 -0.42 15.92
CA ILE A 123 -14.54 -0.24 14.54
C ILE A 123 -14.11 1.15 14.06
N ALA A 124 -13.55 1.20 12.85
CA ALA A 124 -13.26 2.44 12.14
C ALA A 124 -13.90 2.41 10.75
N SER A 125 -14.47 3.54 10.34
CA SER A 125 -14.92 3.79 8.97
C SER A 125 -14.16 4.99 8.45
N ILE A 126 -13.35 4.77 7.41
CA ILE A 126 -12.50 5.79 6.82
C ILE A 126 -13.04 6.06 5.42
N LEU A 127 -13.33 7.33 5.15
CA LEU A 127 -13.82 7.83 3.87
C LEU A 127 -13.20 9.21 3.62
N ILE A 128 -13.22 9.64 2.36
CA ILE A 128 -12.83 10.99 1.98
C ILE A 128 -14.10 11.85 2.01
N ASN A 129 -14.02 12.97 2.74
CA ASN A 129 -14.97 14.06 2.62
C ASN A 129 -14.30 15.17 1.80
N THR A 130 -14.86 15.49 0.63
CA THR A 130 -14.29 16.50 -0.27
C THR A 130 -14.40 17.92 0.29
N GLU A 131 -15.28 18.16 1.26
CA GLU A 131 -15.39 19.44 1.95
C GLU A 131 -14.20 19.71 2.88
N ASP A 132 -13.53 18.65 3.35
CA ASP A 132 -12.33 18.73 4.21
C ASP A 132 -11.03 18.78 3.38
N ALA A 133 -11.12 19.02 2.07
CA ALA A 133 -9.95 19.07 1.19
C ALA A 133 -8.99 20.20 1.61
N LEU A 134 -7.73 19.83 1.82
CA LEU A 134 -6.67 20.80 2.10
C LEU A 134 -6.38 21.64 0.86
N ARG A 135 -6.17 22.96 1.05
CA ARG A 135 -5.74 23.86 -0.03
C ARG A 135 -4.22 23.94 -0.03
N THR A 136 -3.61 23.49 -1.13
CA THR A 136 -2.16 23.57 -1.32
C THR A 136 -1.82 24.69 -2.29
N VAL A 137 -0.90 25.58 -1.89
CA VAL A 137 -0.32 26.58 -2.80
C VAL A 137 0.86 25.95 -3.52
N LEU A 138 0.83 25.98 -4.85
CA LEU A 138 1.96 25.58 -5.68
C LEU A 138 2.83 26.82 -5.92
N LEU A 139 4.10 26.72 -5.56
CA LEU A 139 5.09 27.77 -5.88
C LEU A 139 5.75 27.39 -7.20
N GLU A 140 5.87 28.35 -8.10
CA GLU A 140 6.69 28.21 -9.30
C GLU A 140 8.16 28.35 -8.91
N ASP A 141 9.03 27.54 -9.53
CA ASP A 141 10.48 27.58 -9.32
C ASP A 141 11.11 28.85 -9.91
#